data_AF-A0A438H0I7-F1
#
_entry.id   AF-A0A438H0I7-F1
#
_cell.length_a   1.000
_cell.length_b   1.000
_cell.length_c   1.000
_cell.angle_alpha   90.00
_cell.angle_beta   90.00
_cell.angle_gamma   90.00
#
_symmetry.space_group_name_H-M   'P 1'
#
loop_
_entity.id
_entity.type
_entity.pdbx_description
1 polymer ?
#
loop_
_entity_poly.entity_id
_entity_poly.type
_entity_poly.pdbx_seq_one_letter_code
_entity_poly.pdbx_strand_id
1 'polypeptide(L)'
;MIMNKKMMIGVVAGVILNLGFLLGGVQSIRFELQSAHTKCIAEDIKADSMTVGKYSVVNPNDGYPIPDSHKVTVRVTSAYGNNYHYADRVDSGQFAFPAAEAGDYMACFWVWITSRP
;
A
#
# COMPACT_ATOMS: atom_id res chain seq x y z
N MET A 1 50.51 -12.29 0.54
CA MET A 1 49.31 -13.13 0.43
C MET A 1 48.60 -12.72 -0.85
N ILE A 2 48.88 -13.41 -1.96
CA ILE A 2 48.41 -13.02 -3.31
C ILE A 2 46.96 -13.46 -3.42
N MET A 3 46.04 -12.57 -3.08
CA MET A 3 44.61 -12.82 -3.24
C MET A 3 44.32 -12.81 -4.75
N ASN A 4 44.15 -14.02 -5.29
CA ASN A 4 44.07 -14.29 -6.72
C ASN A 4 42.90 -13.48 -7.32
N LYS A 5 43.14 -12.67 -8.36
CA LYS A 5 42.14 -11.77 -8.98
C LYS A 5 40.83 -12.48 -9.33
N LYS A 6 40.90 -13.78 -9.64
CA LYS A 6 39.77 -14.69 -9.89
C LYS A 6 38.87 -14.92 -8.66
N MET A 7 39.47 -15.01 -7.46
CA MET A 7 38.74 -15.16 -6.19
C MET A 7 38.01 -13.88 -5.80
N MET A 8 38.65 -12.71 -6.04
CA MET A 8 38.03 -11.42 -5.80
C MET A 8 36.83 -11.17 -6.74
N ILE A 9 36.96 -11.55 -8.02
CA ILE A 9 35.85 -11.53 -9.00
C ILE A 9 34.71 -12.45 -8.55
N GLY A 10 35.02 -13.66 -8.07
CA GLY A 10 34.02 -14.61 -7.56
C GLY A 10 33.25 -14.08 -6.34
N VAL A 11 33.95 -13.43 -5.40
CA VAL A 11 33.32 -12.79 -4.24
C VAL A 11 32.44 -11.62 -4.66
N VAL A 12 32.92 -10.75 -5.56
CA VAL A 12 32.14 -9.61 -6.08
C VAL A 12 30.88 -10.09 -6.83
N ALA A 13 31.01 -11.09 -7.70
CA ALA A 13 29.88 -11.68 -8.40
C ALA A 13 28.86 -12.31 -7.42
N GLY A 14 29.35 -12.99 -6.38
CA GLY A 14 28.52 -13.55 -5.32
C GLY A 14 27.75 -12.47 -4.55
N VAL A 15 28.40 -11.36 -4.17
CA VAL A 15 27.75 -10.24 -3.48
C VAL A 15 26.69 -9.58 -4.36
N ILE A 16 26.96 -9.38 -5.65
CA ILE A 16 26.01 -8.79 -6.60
C ILE A 16 24.78 -9.68 -6.79
N LEU A 17 24.96 -11.01 -6.90
CA LEU A 17 23.84 -11.95 -7.04
C LEU A 17 22.91 -11.94 -5.81
N ASN A 18 23.49 -11.90 -4.61
CA ASN A 18 22.72 -11.86 -3.36
C ASN A 18 21.97 -10.53 -3.20
N LEU A 19 22.58 -9.41 -3.60
CA LEU A 19 21.93 -8.09 -3.56
C LEU A 19 20.74 -8.00 -4.53
N GLY A 20 20.84 -8.65 -5.70
CA GLY A 20 19.74 -8.74 -6.66
C GLY A 20 18.52 -9.53 -6.15
N PHE A 21 18.73 -10.52 -5.29
CA PHE A 21 17.65 -11.33 -4.70
C PHE A 21 16.89 -10.61 -3.58
N LEU A 22 17.54 -9.68 -2.87
CA LEU A 22 16.91 -8.86 -1.83
C LEU A 22 16.00 -7.75 -2.38
N LEU A 23 15.99 -7.53 -3.70
CA LEU A 23 15.03 -6.67 -4.40
C LEU A 23 13.69 -7.39 -4.58
N GLY A 24 13.14 -7.95 -3.50
CA GLY A 24 11.78 -8.48 -3.47
C GLY A 24 10.80 -7.39 -3.90
N GLY A 25 10.14 -7.59 -5.03
CA GLY A 25 9.24 -6.60 -5.63
C GLY A 25 8.10 -6.23 -4.67
N VAL A 26 7.87 -4.94 -4.50
CA VAL A 26 6.66 -4.44 -3.84
C VAL A 26 5.48 -4.83 -4.74
N GLN A 27 4.68 -5.80 -4.29
CA GLN A 27 3.42 -6.09 -4.96
C GLN A 27 2.40 -4.99 -4.61
N SER A 28 1.87 -4.33 -5.64
CA SER A 28 0.79 -3.36 -5.50
C SER A 28 -0.48 -3.94 -6.09
N ILE A 29 -1.61 -3.75 -5.42
CA ILE A 29 -2.91 -4.16 -5.95
C ILE A 29 -3.56 -2.93 -6.62
N ARG A 30 -4.10 -3.13 -7.82
CA ARG A 30 -4.91 -2.14 -8.53
C ARG A 30 -6.29 -2.70 -8.75
N PHE A 31 -7.31 -1.91 -8.46
CA PHE A 31 -8.70 -2.30 -8.67
C PHE A 31 -9.52 -1.08 -9.06
N GLU A 32 -10.57 -1.32 -9.84
CA GLU A 32 -11.57 -0.31 -10.17
C GLU A 32 -12.58 -0.17 -9.04
N LEU A 33 -12.98 1.07 -8.74
CA LEU A 33 -13.95 1.40 -7.71
C LEU A 33 -15.09 2.20 -8.35
N GLN A 34 -16.28 1.61 -8.38
CA GLN A 34 -17.47 2.24 -8.95
C GLN A 34 -18.12 3.17 -7.92
N SER A 35 -18.77 4.23 -8.41
CA SER A 35 -19.60 5.10 -7.57
C SER A 35 -20.68 4.30 -6.84
N ALA A 36 -20.94 4.67 -5.58
CA ALA A 36 -21.86 3.96 -4.68
C ALA A 36 -21.39 2.58 -4.16
N HIS A 37 -20.21 2.10 -4.57
CA HIS A 37 -19.66 0.85 -4.06
C HIS A 37 -18.52 1.11 -3.08
N THR A 38 -18.37 0.18 -2.13
CA THR A 38 -17.22 0.12 -1.22
C THR A 38 -16.44 -1.15 -1.53
N LYS A 39 -15.11 -1.06 -1.61
CA LYS A 39 -14.21 -2.22 -1.71
C LYS A 39 -13.28 -2.24 -0.52
N CYS A 40 -13.11 -3.42 0.07
CA CYS A 40 -12.25 -3.60 1.23
C CYS A 40 -11.18 -4.66 0.95
N ILE A 41 -9.98 -4.42 1.45
CA ILE A 41 -8.87 -5.38 1.51
C ILE A 41 -8.77 -5.82 2.97
N ALA A 42 -8.86 -7.12 3.22
CA ALA A 42 -8.73 -7.71 4.55
C ALA A 42 -7.41 -8.48 4.65
N GLU A 43 -6.71 -8.33 5.76
CA GLU A 43 -5.47 -9.04 6.06
C GLU A 43 -5.49 -9.48 7.53
N ASP A 44 -5.02 -10.70 7.81
CA ASP A 44 -4.78 -11.17 9.19
C ASP A 44 -3.41 -10.69 9.66
N ILE A 45 -3.41 -9.78 10.63
CA ILE A 45 -2.21 -9.09 11.11
C ILE A 45 -1.92 -9.54 12.54
N LYS A 46 -0.63 -9.76 12.85
CA LYS A 46 -0.18 -10.13 14.19
C LYS A 46 -0.13 -8.91 15.11
N ALA A 47 -0.41 -9.11 16.39
CA ALA A 47 -0.18 -8.10 17.42
C ALA A 47 1.27 -7.60 17.41
N ASP A 48 1.45 -6.32 17.71
CA ASP A 48 2.70 -5.55 17.73
C ASP A 48 3.47 -5.51 16.40
N SER A 49 2.87 -5.99 15.31
CA SER A 49 3.46 -5.88 13.97
C SER A 49 3.20 -4.49 13.36
N MET A 50 4.17 -4.02 12.57
CA MET A 50 4.11 -2.71 11.92
C MET A 50 3.41 -2.82 10.57
N THR A 51 2.27 -2.16 10.43
CA THR A 51 1.53 -2.11 9.16
C THR A 51 1.77 -0.78 8.46
N VAL A 52 2.14 -0.81 7.18
CA VAL A 52 2.33 0.37 6.35
C VAL A 52 1.59 0.19 5.03
N GLY A 53 0.75 1.16 4.66
CA GLY A 53 0.02 1.16 3.40
C GLY A 53 0.13 2.50 2.68
N LYS A 54 0.26 2.45 1.36
CA LYS A 54 0.22 3.62 0.47
C LYS A 54 -0.85 3.40 -0.59
N TYR A 55 -1.64 4.43 -0.87
CA TYR A 55 -2.69 4.38 -1.87
C TYR A 55 -2.72 5.66 -2.68
N SER A 56 -3.14 5.53 -3.94
CA SER A 56 -3.28 6.65 -4.88
C SER A 56 -4.31 6.31 -5.95
N VAL A 57 -5.11 7.29 -6.32
CA VAL A 57 -6.01 7.24 -7.48
C VAL A 57 -5.17 7.40 -8.74
N VAL A 58 -5.35 6.50 -9.70
CA VAL A 58 -4.70 6.59 -11.01
C VAL A 58 -5.46 7.60 -11.86
N ASN A 59 -4.79 8.66 -12.30
CA ASN A 59 -5.36 9.64 -13.22
C ASN A 59 -5.01 9.27 -14.67
N PRO A 60 -5.98 8.91 -15.52
CA PRO A 60 -5.71 8.64 -16.93
C PRO A 60 -5.43 9.92 -17.75
N ASN A 61 -5.82 11.10 -17.24
CA ASN A 61 -5.67 12.37 -17.92
C ASN A 61 -4.45 13.13 -17.38
N ASP A 62 -3.30 12.87 -17.98
CA ASP A 62 -2.04 13.52 -17.59
C ASP A 62 -2.13 15.05 -17.71
N GLY A 63 -1.58 15.77 -16.73
CA GLY A 63 -1.60 17.23 -16.65
C GLY A 63 -2.90 17.87 -16.13
N TYR A 64 -3.97 17.11 -15.90
CA TYR A 64 -5.23 17.64 -15.31
C TYR A 64 -5.40 17.18 -13.85
N PRO A 65 -5.94 18.01 -12.95
CA PRO A 65 -6.20 17.58 -11.57
C PRO A 65 -7.31 16.52 -11.51
N ILE A 66 -7.21 15.60 -10.55
CA ILE A 66 -8.26 14.60 -10.31
C ILE A 66 -9.53 15.32 -9.84
N PRO A 67 -10.67 15.13 -10.51
CA PRO A 67 -11.92 15.77 -10.12
C PRO A 67 -12.40 15.24 -8.77
N ASP A 68 -13.09 16.11 -8.04
CA ASP A 68 -13.63 15.83 -6.71
C ASP A 68 -14.60 14.63 -6.63
N SER A 69 -15.17 14.20 -7.75
CA SER A 69 -16.01 13.00 -7.84
C SER A 69 -15.22 11.69 -7.86
N HIS A 70 -13.92 11.74 -8.19
CA HIS A 70 -13.05 10.57 -8.29
C HIS A 70 -12.09 10.45 -7.10
N LYS A 71 -12.13 11.41 -6.18
CA LYS A 71 -11.38 11.32 -4.93
C LYS A 71 -11.99 10.25 -4.03
N VAL A 72 -11.12 9.49 -3.39
CA VAL A 72 -11.50 8.34 -2.56
C VAL A 72 -11.52 8.72 -1.09
N THR A 73 -12.40 8.06 -0.35
CA THR A 73 -12.39 8.02 1.11
C THR A 73 -11.88 6.67 1.54
N VAL A 74 -10.97 6.68 2.50
CA VAL A 74 -10.27 5.48 2.98
C VAL A 74 -10.44 5.38 4.48
N ARG A 75 -10.79 4.17 4.94
CA ARG A 75 -10.85 3.85 6.37
C ARG A 75 -10.17 2.52 6.63
N VAL A 76 -9.30 2.50 7.63
CA VAL A 76 -8.65 1.27 8.12
C VAL A 76 -9.16 0.95 9.52
N THR A 77 -9.69 -0.26 9.71
CA THR A 77 -10.19 -0.73 11.00
C THR A 77 -9.75 -2.14 11.34
N SER A 78 -9.62 -2.46 12.62
CA SER A 78 -9.53 -3.84 13.08
C SER A 78 -10.90 -4.50 13.23
N ALA A 79 -10.91 -5.82 13.38
CA ALA A 79 -12.09 -6.63 13.72
C ALA A 79 -12.82 -6.15 14.99
N TYR A 80 -12.13 -5.45 15.88
CA TYR A 80 -12.67 -4.93 17.14
C TYR A 80 -13.26 -3.52 16.99
N GLY A 81 -13.25 -2.97 15.78
CA GLY A 81 -13.85 -1.67 15.46
C GLY A 81 -12.94 -0.47 15.71
N ASN A 82 -11.69 -0.70 16.14
CA ASN A 82 -10.70 0.38 16.30
C ASN A 82 -10.39 1.01 14.94
N ASN A 83 -10.41 2.33 14.85
CA ASN A 83 -10.06 3.07 13.65
C ASN A 83 -8.58 3.47 13.68
N TYR A 84 -7.80 3.00 12.72
CA TYR A 84 -6.36 3.25 12.61
C TYR A 84 -6.02 4.30 11.55
N HIS A 85 -6.91 4.52 10.59
CA HIS A 85 -6.73 5.52 9.56
C HIS A 85 -8.09 5.96 9.01
N TYR A 86 -8.21 7.26 8.77
CA TYR A 86 -9.33 7.84 8.06
C TYR A 86 -8.84 9.01 7.20
N ALA A 87 -9.17 8.98 5.92
CA ALA A 87 -8.91 10.09 5.00
C ALA A 87 -10.13 10.29 4.11
N ASP A 88 -10.66 11.50 4.10
CA ASP A 88 -11.86 11.85 3.35
C ASP A 88 -11.53 12.58 2.05
N ARG A 89 -12.09 12.09 0.94
CA ARG A 89 -12.02 12.74 -0.39
C ARG A 89 -10.58 13.16 -0.76
N VAL A 90 -9.65 12.21 -0.71
CA VAL A 90 -8.24 12.41 -1.11
C VAL A 90 -7.94 11.70 -2.44
N ASP A 91 -6.92 12.19 -3.15
CA ASP A 91 -6.37 11.51 -4.33
C ASP A 91 -5.29 10.48 -3.97
N SER A 92 -4.60 10.67 -2.84
CA SER A 92 -3.54 9.80 -2.36
C SER A 92 -3.38 9.90 -0.85
N GLY A 93 -2.67 8.93 -0.28
CA GLY A 93 -2.33 8.95 1.14
C GLY A 93 -1.51 7.75 1.56
N GLN A 94 -1.11 7.77 2.83
CA GLN A 94 -0.40 6.68 3.46
C GLN A 94 -0.82 6.55 4.92
N PHE A 95 -0.76 5.34 5.45
CA PHE A 95 -0.95 5.06 6.87
C PHE A 95 0.16 4.17 7.38
N ALA A 96 0.51 4.35 8.66
CA ALA A 96 1.44 3.51 9.37
C ALA A 96 0.99 3.40 10.83
N PHE A 97 0.75 2.18 11.31
CA PHE A 97 0.34 1.95 12.70
C PHE A 97 0.83 0.59 13.19
N PRO A 98 1.23 0.49 14.48
CA PRO A 98 1.45 -0.81 15.11
C PRO A 98 0.10 -1.44 15.40
N ALA A 99 -0.08 -2.71 15.03
CA ALA A 99 -1.27 -3.47 15.32
C ALA A 99 -1.36 -3.72 16.83
N ALA A 100 -2.31 -3.10 17.53
CA ALA A 100 -2.45 -3.29 18.98
C ALA A 100 -2.90 -4.72 19.34
N GLU A 101 -3.44 -5.44 18.36
CA GLU A 101 -4.13 -6.71 18.52
C GLU A 101 -3.95 -7.58 17.28
N ALA A 102 -4.01 -8.90 17.45
CA ALA A 102 -3.98 -9.84 16.35
C ALA A 102 -5.38 -10.05 15.75
N GLY A 103 -5.45 -10.27 14.44
CA GLY A 103 -6.67 -10.63 13.73
C GLY A 103 -6.88 -9.84 12.46
N ASP A 104 -8.11 -9.82 11.96
CA ASP A 104 -8.45 -9.20 10.69
C ASP A 104 -8.45 -7.67 10.76
N TYR A 105 -7.69 -7.04 9.86
CA TYR A 105 -7.74 -5.61 9.60
C TYR A 105 -8.26 -5.37 8.20
N MET A 106 -9.15 -4.39 8.06
CA MET A 106 -9.79 -4.04 6.80
C MET A 106 -9.44 -2.62 6.39
N ALA A 107 -8.88 -2.45 5.19
CA ALA A 107 -8.75 -1.17 4.51
C ALA A 107 -9.88 -1.05 3.48
N CYS A 108 -10.86 -0.20 3.75
CA CYS A 108 -12.01 0.04 2.89
C CYS A 108 -11.89 1.36 2.13
N PHE A 109 -12.30 1.33 0.87
CA PHE A 109 -12.24 2.43 -0.08
C PHE A 109 -13.62 2.65 -0.69
N TRP A 110 -14.10 3.90 -0.71
CA TRP A 110 -15.32 4.29 -1.39
C TRP A 110 -15.19 5.68 -2.00
N VAL A 111 -16.01 5.98 -2.99
CA VAL A 111 -16.14 7.31 -3.56
C VAL A 111 -17.51 7.88 -3.21
N TRP A 112 -17.57 9.19 -2.99
CA TRP A 112 -18.84 9.84 -2.70
C TRP A 112 -19.65 10.00 -3.97
N ILE A 113 -20.94 9.64 -3.89
CA ILE A 113 -21.88 10.04 -4.93
C ILE A 113 -22.06 11.54 -4.77
N THR A 114 -21.54 12.32 -5.72
CA THR A 114 -22.00 13.68 -5.89
C THR A 114 -23.41 13.56 -6.47
N SER A 115 -24.43 13.45 -5.62
CA SER A 115 -25.79 13.81 -6.03
C SER A 115 -25.73 15.30 -6.34
N ARG A 116 -25.47 15.66 -7.59
CA ARG A 116 -25.84 16.98 -8.07
C ARG A 116 -27.37 17.06 -7.90
N PRO A 117 -27.92 17.98 -7.09
CA PRO A 117 -29.32 18.34 -7.26
C PRO A 117 -29.53 18.94 -8.66
#